data_AF-S9PDW6-F1
#
_entry.id   AF-S9PDW6-F1
#
_cell.length_a   1.000
_cell.length_b   1.000
_cell.length_c   1.000
_cell.angle_alpha   90.00
_cell.angle_beta   90.00
_cell.angle_gamma   90.00
#
_symmetry.space_group_name_H-M   'P 1'
#
loop_
_entity.id
_entity.type
_entity.pdbx_description
1 polymer ?
#
loop_
_entity_poly.entity_id
_entity_poly.type
_entity_poly.pdbx_seq_one_letter_code
_entity_poly.pdbx_strand_id
1 'polypeptide(L)'
;MPTITTKKAGTCRACGGHIRKGEEAEFSAELGLAHVEPQCSRGPVRFRPNTRAAACACGTWVKAGEGRLRLVSDAGAQGGGKRWAVDCASCVS
;
A
#
# COMPACT_ATOMS: atom_id res chain seq x y z
N MET A 1 -0.49 3.34 -17.31
CA MET A 1 0.98 3.38 -17.47
C MET A 1 1.39 2.07 -18.18
N PRO A 2 2.60 1.93 -18.75
CA PRO A 2 3.00 0.64 -19.31
C PRO A 2 3.19 -0.40 -18.19
N THR A 3 2.70 -1.61 -18.41
CA THR A 3 3.01 -2.78 -17.60
C THR A 3 4.40 -3.30 -17.99
N ILE A 4 5.25 -3.54 -17.00
CA ILE A 4 6.58 -4.11 -17.15
C ILE A 4 6.75 -5.33 -16.27
N THR A 5 7.64 -6.23 -16.65
CA THR A 5 8.15 -7.27 -15.75
C THR A 5 9.37 -6.74 -15.01
N THR A 6 9.31 -6.75 -13.68
CA THR A 6 10.37 -6.16 -12.86
C THR A 6 11.65 -7.01 -12.89
N LYS A 7 12.80 -6.38 -13.20
CA LYS A 7 14.11 -7.06 -13.17
C LYS A 7 14.73 -7.14 -11.77
N LYS A 8 14.25 -6.29 -10.85
CA LYS A 8 14.69 -6.18 -9.46
C LYS A 8 13.46 -5.99 -8.58
N ALA A 9 13.54 -6.44 -7.33
CA ALA A 9 12.50 -6.17 -6.35
C ALA A 9 12.40 -4.67 -6.05
N GLY A 10 11.21 -4.21 -5.70
CA GLY A 10 10.92 -2.81 -5.44
C GLY A 10 9.74 -2.64 -4.49
N THR A 11 9.37 -1.38 -4.26
CA THR A 11 8.21 -1.04 -3.43
C THR A 11 7.15 -0.43 -4.32
N CYS A 12 5.94 -0.99 -4.27
CA CYS A 12 4.77 -0.40 -4.89
C CYS A 12 4.55 0.98 -4.28
N ARG A 13 4.64 2.02 -5.11
CA ARG A 13 4.39 3.41 -4.74
C ARG A 13 3.03 3.57 -4.09
N ALA A 14 2.02 2.84 -4.57
CA ALA A 14 0.63 3.06 -4.21
C ALA A 14 0.24 2.40 -2.88
N CYS A 15 0.59 1.12 -2.68
CA CYS A 15 0.23 0.38 -1.47
C CYS A 15 1.40 0.17 -0.50
N GLY A 16 2.62 0.60 -0.86
CA GLY A 16 3.83 0.35 -0.09
C GLY A 16 4.23 -1.14 -0.01
N GLY A 17 3.54 -2.01 -0.75
CA GLY A 17 3.80 -3.44 -0.82
C GLY A 17 5.11 -3.75 -1.56
N HIS A 18 5.65 -4.94 -1.30
CA HIS A 18 6.87 -5.38 -1.96
C HIS A 18 6.54 -6.02 -3.30
N ILE A 19 7.03 -5.41 -4.39
CA ILE A 19 6.97 -5.97 -5.75
C ILE A 19 8.18 -6.88 -5.92
N ARG A 20 7.97 -8.16 -6.23
CA ARG A 20 9.06 -9.14 -6.36
C ARG A 20 9.71 -9.06 -7.74
N LYS A 21 10.98 -9.46 -7.82
CA LYS A 21 11.64 -9.68 -9.13
C LYS A 21 10.84 -10.70 -9.94
N GLY A 22 10.58 -10.39 -11.21
CA GLY A 22 9.80 -11.22 -12.13
C GLY A 22 8.29 -10.98 -12.07
N GLU A 23 7.83 -10.12 -11.15
CA GLU A 23 6.43 -9.75 -11.02
C GLU A 23 6.07 -8.65 -12.04
N GLU A 24 4.83 -8.70 -12.53
CA GLU A 24 4.27 -7.66 -13.40
C GLU A 24 3.85 -6.44 -12.57
N ALA A 25 4.26 -5.26 -13.03
CA ALA A 25 4.00 -3.98 -12.35
C ALA A 25 3.80 -2.87 -13.38
N GLU A 26 3.00 -1.86 -13.05
CA GLU A 26 2.97 -0.61 -13.81
C GLU A 26 4.13 0.29 -13.42
N PHE A 27 4.79 0.87 -14.41
CA PHE A 27 5.91 1.79 -14.19
C PHE A 27 5.62 3.17 -14.78
N SER A 28 5.82 4.20 -13.96
CA SER A 28 5.90 5.59 -14.38
C SER A 28 7.26 6.13 -14.01
N ALA A 29 7.92 6.83 -14.94
CA ALA A 29 9.21 7.48 -14.66
C ALA A 29 9.09 8.56 -13.57
N GLU A 30 7.94 9.23 -13.49
CA GLU A 30 7.68 10.29 -12.51
C GLU A 30 7.27 9.74 -11.13
N LEU A 31 6.52 8.63 -11.10
CA LEU A 31 5.88 8.13 -9.87
C LEU A 31 6.50 6.84 -9.32
N GLY A 32 7.27 6.11 -10.14
CA GLY A 32 7.84 4.81 -9.79
C GLY A 32 6.92 3.61 -10.09
N LEU A 33 7.21 2.48 -9.44
CA LEU A 33 6.53 1.19 -9.64
C LEU A 33 5.20 1.10 -8.88
N ALA A 34 4.19 0.48 -9.45
CA ALA A 34 2.94 0.10 -8.79
C ALA A 34 2.54 -1.33 -9.18
N HIS A 35 1.83 -2.07 -8.34
CA HIS A 35 1.22 -3.32 -8.81
C HIS A 35 0.21 -3.05 -9.93
N VAL A 36 -0.05 -4.05 -10.76
CA VAL A 36 -1.00 -3.95 -11.89
C VAL A 36 -2.44 -3.82 -11.42
N GLU A 37 -2.76 -4.32 -10.23
CA GLU A 37 -4.12 -4.30 -9.73
C GLU A 37 -4.69 -2.88 -9.63
N PRO A 38 -5.98 -2.67 -9.97
CA PRO A 38 -6.60 -1.34 -10.06
C PRO A 38 -6.39 -0.43 -8.85
N GLN A 39 -6.35 -1.01 -7.64
CA GLN A 39 -6.08 -0.29 -6.39
C GLN A 39 -4.68 0.34 -6.32
N CYS A 40 -3.72 -0.19 -7.08
CA CYS A 40 -2.35 0.32 -7.16
C CYS A 40 -2.10 1.11 -8.44
N SER A 41 -2.72 0.73 -9.55
CA SER A 41 -2.48 1.31 -10.87
C SER A 41 -3.31 2.55 -11.21
N ARG A 42 -4.59 2.56 -10.81
CA ARG A 42 -5.57 3.58 -11.23
C ARG A 42 -5.96 4.54 -10.11
N GLY A 43 -5.73 4.15 -8.86
CA GLY A 43 -6.07 4.95 -7.68
C GLY A 43 -4.96 5.93 -7.26
N PRO A 44 -5.31 7.03 -6.55
CA PRO A 44 -4.31 7.80 -5.84
C PRO A 44 -3.56 6.89 -4.85
N VAL A 45 -2.24 7.09 -4.74
CA VAL A 45 -1.30 6.40 -3.82
C VAL A 45 -1.76 6.53 -2.37
N ARG A 46 -2.70 5.72 -1.90
CA ARG A 46 -3.32 5.99 -0.60
C ARG A 46 -3.74 4.78 0.23
N PHE A 47 -3.89 3.56 -0.31
CA PHE A 47 -4.57 2.51 0.46
C PHE A 47 -3.98 1.10 0.28
N ARG A 48 -3.58 0.50 1.41
CA ARG A 48 -3.29 -0.94 1.53
C ARG A 48 -4.44 -1.58 2.32
N PRO A 49 -5.07 -2.70 1.91
CA PRO A 49 -6.06 -3.36 2.75
C PRO A 49 -5.41 -3.95 4.02
N ASN A 50 -6.14 -3.98 5.15
CA ASN A 50 -5.63 -4.59 6.38
C ASN A 50 -5.58 -6.12 6.27
N THR A 51 -4.42 -6.74 6.48
CA THR A 51 -4.28 -8.20 6.41
C THR A 51 -4.64 -8.91 7.71
N ARG A 52 -4.90 -8.14 8.78
CA ARG A 52 -5.28 -8.64 10.11
C ARG A 52 -6.37 -7.74 10.67
N ALA A 53 -7.22 -8.31 11.52
CA ALA A 53 -8.19 -7.52 12.26
C ALA A 53 -7.48 -6.56 13.21
N ALA A 54 -7.97 -5.33 13.29
CA ALA A 54 -7.41 -4.28 14.15
C ALA A 54 -8.46 -3.21 14.45
N ALA A 55 -8.23 -2.47 15.53
CA ALA A 55 -9.05 -1.32 15.88
C ALA A 55 -8.71 -0.13 14.98
N CYS A 56 -9.75 0.51 14.46
CA CYS A 56 -9.66 1.84 13.86
C CYS A 56 -9.39 2.89 14.94
N ALA A 57 -8.85 4.06 14.55
CA ALA A 57 -8.66 5.20 15.45
C ALA A 57 -9.97 5.67 16.12
N CYS A 58 -11.13 5.45 15.49
CA CYS A 58 -12.44 5.74 16.06
C CYS A 58 -12.96 4.65 17.03
N GLY A 59 -12.21 3.58 17.27
CA GLY A 59 -12.59 2.47 18.15
C GLY A 59 -13.34 1.33 17.46
N THR A 60 -13.75 1.48 16.20
CA THR A 60 -14.40 0.39 15.45
C THR A 60 -13.45 -0.78 15.25
N TRP A 61 -13.89 -1.99 15.56
CA TRP A 61 -13.16 -3.21 15.23
C TRP A 61 -13.32 -3.53 13.73
N VAL A 62 -12.21 -3.60 13.00
CA VAL A 62 -12.19 -3.85 11.56
C VAL A 62 -11.65 -5.26 11.32
N LYS A 63 -12.40 -6.12 10.62
CA LYS A 63 -11.91 -7.45 10.24
C LYS A 63 -10.86 -7.35 9.15
N ALA A 64 -10.06 -8.41 8.97
CA ALA A 64 -9.10 -8.48 7.88
C ALA A 64 -9.81 -8.29 6.52
N GLY A 65 -9.27 -7.40 5.68
CA GLY A 65 -9.81 -7.06 4.37
C GLY A 65 -10.90 -6.00 4.35
N GLU A 66 -11.50 -5.65 5.51
CA GLU A 66 -12.61 -4.66 5.57
C GLU A 66 -12.14 -3.21 5.76
N GLY A 67 -10.89 -2.99 6.17
CA GLY A 67 -10.35 -1.66 6.42
C GLY A 67 -9.12 -1.33 5.59
N ARG A 68 -8.74 -0.06 5.66
CA ARG A 68 -7.63 0.49 4.89
C ARG A 68 -6.50 0.86 5.82
N LEU A 69 -5.33 0.28 5.58
CA LEU A 69 -4.08 0.67 6.19
C LEU A 69 -3.62 2.02 5.62
N ARG A 70 -3.48 3.00 6.51
CA ARG A 70 -2.87 4.30 6.29
C ARG A 70 -1.50 4.33 6.94
N LEU A 71 -0.51 4.82 6.21
CA LEU A 71 0.83 5.00 6.74
C LEU A 71 0.82 6.13 7.78
N VAL A 72 1.18 5.83 9.02
CA VAL A 72 1.23 6.83 10.11
C VAL A 72 2.64 7.22 10.49
N SER A 73 3.64 6.38 10.19
CA SER A 73 5.04 6.72 10.39
C SER A 73 5.91 5.96 9.41
N ASP A 74 6.86 6.69 8.82
CA ASP A 74 7.95 6.15 8.03
C ASP A 74 9.25 6.72 8.62
N ALA A 75 10.02 5.88 9.32
CA ALA A 75 11.29 6.31 9.90
C ALA A 75 12.47 6.16 8.90
N GLY A 76 12.17 5.95 7.61
CA GLY A 76 13.15 5.97 6.53
C GLY A 76 14.34 5.03 6.71
N ALA A 77 15.45 5.38 6.05
CA ALA A 77 16.69 4.59 5.98
C ALA A 77 17.42 4.39 7.33
N GLN A 78 16.92 4.96 8.44
CA GLN A 78 17.52 4.82 9.77
C GLN A 78 17.01 3.57 10.53
N GLY A 79 16.44 2.59 9.83
CA GLY A 79 16.10 1.29 10.41
C GLY A 79 14.81 1.26 11.24
N GLY A 80 14.08 2.37 11.33
CA GLY A 80 12.76 2.38 11.95
C GLY A 80 11.71 1.85 10.96
N GLY A 81 11.06 0.73 11.31
CA GLY A 81 10.02 0.12 10.47
C GLY A 81 8.83 1.06 10.19
N LYS A 82 8.11 0.79 9.10
CA LYS A 82 6.87 1.50 8.76
C LYS A 82 5.76 1.14 9.74
N ARG A 83 5.09 2.14 10.31
CA ARG A 83 3.87 1.95 11.13
C ARG A 83 2.64 2.30 10.31
N TRP A 84 1.64 1.44 10.40
CA TRP A 84 0.37 1.55 9.68
C TRP A 84 -0.78 1.53 10.68
N ALA A 85 -1.75 2.42 10.51
CA ALA A 85 -3.02 2.40 11.23
C ALA A 85 -4.12 1.86 10.30
N VAL A 86 -5.12 1.17 10.84
CA VAL A 86 -6.31 0.76 10.08
C VAL A 86 -7.35 1.86 10.20
N ASP A 87 -7.92 2.28 9.08
CA ASP A 87 -9.10 3.14 9.02
C ASP A 87 -10.31 2.29 8.58
N CYS A 88 -11.42 2.38 9.31
CA CYS A 88 -12.68 1.73 8.93
C CYS A 88 -13.34 2.48 7.77
N ALA A 89 -14.35 1.87 7.12
CA ALA A 89 -15.04 2.49 5.98
C ALA A 89 -15.56 3.91 6.26
N SER A 90 -15.97 4.20 7.50
CA SER A 90 -16.45 5.52 7.92
C SER A 90 -15.34 6.55 8.14
N CYS A 91 -14.11 6.13 8.41
CA CYS A 91 -12.96 7.02 8.66
C CYS A 91 -12.08 7.25 7.43
N VAL A 92 -12.43 6.61 6.32
CA VAL A 92 -11.66 6.59 5.07
C VAL A 92 -12.00 7.77 4.13
N SER A 93 -12.90 8.67 4.54
CA SER A 93 -13.33 9.86 3.77
C SER A 93 -12.18 10.76 3.31
#